data_AF-A0A2E9ZQ05-F1
#
_entry.id   AF-A0A2E9ZQ05-F1
#
_cell.length_a   1.000
_cell.length_b   1.000
_cell.length_c   1.000
_cell.angle_alpha   90.00
_cell.angle_beta   90.00
_cell.angle_gamma   90.00
#
_symmetry.space_group_name_H-M   'P 1'
#
loop_
_entity.id
_entity.type
_entity.pdbx_description
1 polymer ?
#
loop_
_entity_poly.entity_id
_entity_poly.type
_entity_poly.pdbx_seq_one_letter_code
_entity_poly.pdbx_strand_id
1 'polypeptide(L)'
;MIIASTNRPLRASFKRGFTLLEMLVTVSVMTMIIYVLYALFDTTQSALRKNAAQVDVNEGGRAAMEMIVRELSQMEVSGYPPVMDQGSGRVLSGSKSFHSRPTPGTQPLLLAYQSDALTAEATASDLAQGFRTNVLQDFTFTSRGELGFDITSFRVVNVENGIGMLGRYGTAGSLHTTDPRATMVNKSLAFNLHFDAAVAQPSDSGLFQPITDGVIHFRITAFDQYGRELLATAAWPDPLGLN
;
A
#
# COMPACT_ATOMS: atom_id res chain seq x y z
N MET A 1 68.27 -76.79 47.60
CA MET A 1 67.70 -76.35 46.32
C MET A 1 66.77 -75.18 46.63
N ILE A 2 67.17 -73.96 46.27
CA ILE A 2 66.50 -72.70 46.66
C ILE A 2 65.38 -72.42 45.65
N ILE A 3 64.14 -72.29 46.12
CA ILE A 3 63.00 -71.85 45.29
C ILE A 3 62.95 -70.33 45.35
N ALA A 4 63.39 -69.67 44.29
CA ALA A 4 63.30 -68.21 44.16
C ALA A 4 61.85 -67.81 43.81
N SER A 5 61.21 -67.10 44.73
CA SER A 5 59.92 -66.42 44.49
C SER A 5 60.15 -65.18 43.62
N THR A 6 59.74 -65.24 42.35
CA THR A 6 59.67 -64.06 41.46
C THR A 6 58.39 -63.28 41.71
N ASN A 7 58.47 -62.25 42.56
CA ASN A 7 57.43 -61.23 42.68
C ASN A 7 57.39 -60.35 41.42
N ARG A 8 56.42 -60.57 40.53
CA ARG A 8 56.08 -59.60 39.47
C ARG A 8 55.19 -58.51 40.09
N PRO A 9 55.57 -57.22 40.03
CA PRO A 9 54.68 -56.17 40.51
C PRO A 9 53.52 -56.01 39.53
N LEU A 10 52.29 -56.24 40.01
CA LEU A 10 51.07 -55.81 39.34
C LEU A 10 51.09 -54.29 39.26
N ARG A 11 51.39 -53.75 38.08
CA ARG A 11 51.21 -52.32 37.81
C ARG A 11 49.72 -52.01 37.84
N ALA A 12 49.23 -51.51 38.96
CA ALA A 12 47.95 -50.84 39.03
C ALA A 12 48.02 -49.60 38.14
N SER A 13 47.40 -49.67 36.97
CA SER A 13 47.14 -48.50 36.14
C SER A 13 46.12 -47.64 36.87
N PHE A 14 46.57 -46.63 37.60
CA PHE A 14 45.69 -45.58 38.09
C PHE A 14 45.03 -44.92 36.87
N LYS A 15 43.77 -45.30 36.59
CA LYS A 15 42.91 -44.50 35.72
C LYS A 15 42.78 -43.15 36.39
N ARG A 16 43.42 -42.13 35.82
CA ARG A 16 43.27 -40.74 36.25
C ARG A 16 41.78 -40.39 36.13
N GLY A 17 41.15 -40.11 37.27
CA GLY A 17 39.82 -39.50 37.31
C GLY A 17 39.90 -38.02 36.90
N PHE A 18 38.81 -37.50 36.33
CA PHE A 18 38.71 -36.10 35.93
C PHE A 18 38.83 -35.19 37.15
N THR A 19 39.62 -34.12 37.05
CA THR A 19 39.86 -33.21 38.17
C THR A 19 38.73 -32.19 38.32
N LEU A 20 38.51 -31.68 39.54
CA LEU A 20 37.51 -30.62 39.80
C LEU A 20 37.77 -29.36 38.96
N LEU A 21 39.04 -29.06 38.67
CA LEU A 21 39.44 -27.95 37.83
C LEU A 21 38.98 -28.15 36.39
N GLU A 22 39.19 -29.34 35.81
CA GLU A 22 38.71 -29.65 34.46
C GLU A 22 37.18 -29.59 34.37
N MET A 23 36.45 -30.02 35.40
CA MET A 23 34.98 -29.88 35.43
C MET A 23 34.55 -28.41 35.47
N LEU A 24 35.20 -27.56 36.28
CA LEU A 24 34.87 -26.14 36.38
C LEU A 24 35.15 -25.40 35.07
N VAL A 25 36.29 -25.68 34.43
CA VAL A 25 36.64 -25.13 33.11
C VAL A 25 35.68 -25.61 32.03
N THR A 26 35.30 -26.89 32.06
CA THR A 26 34.37 -27.44 31.06
C THR A 26 33.00 -26.76 31.15
N VAL A 27 32.46 -26.61 32.37
CA VAL A 27 31.16 -25.95 32.58
C VAL A 27 31.22 -24.47 32.20
N SER A 28 32.30 -23.76 32.53
CA SER A 28 32.42 -22.34 32.15
C SER A 28 32.54 -22.13 30.63
N VAL A 29 33.25 -23.02 29.93
CA VAL A 29 33.35 -22.97 28.47
C VAL A 29 32.02 -23.34 27.81
N MET A 30 31.33 -24.37 28.31
CA MET A 30 30.01 -24.75 27.79
C MET A 30 28.98 -23.63 27.97
N THR A 31 28.91 -23.00 29.14
CA THR A 31 27.96 -21.91 29.38
C THR A 31 28.26 -20.68 28.52
N MET A 32 29.55 -20.36 28.32
CA MET A 32 29.98 -19.30 27.41
C MET A 32 29.53 -19.59 25.96
N ILE A 33 29.76 -20.81 25.47
CA ILE A 33 29.35 -21.21 24.11
C ILE A 33 27.83 -21.12 23.96
N ILE A 34 27.07 -21.62 24.93
CA ILE A 34 25.60 -21.56 24.90
C ILE A 34 25.11 -20.11 24.82
N TYR A 35 25.69 -19.20 25.60
CA TYR A 35 25.33 -17.77 25.53
C TYR A 35 25.58 -17.17 24.15
N VAL A 36 26.74 -17.45 23.55
CA VAL A 36 27.08 -16.96 22.20
C VAL A 36 26.10 -17.52 21.16
N LEU A 37 25.84 -18.83 21.20
CA LEU A 37 24.91 -19.48 20.27
C LEU A 37 23.48 -18.95 20.43
N TYR A 38 23.04 -18.69 21.66
CA TYR A 38 21.72 -18.12 21.92
C TYR A 38 21.58 -16.72 21.35
N ALA A 39 22.58 -15.85 21.53
CA ALA A 39 22.57 -14.50 20.96
C ALA A 39 22.52 -14.51 19.42
N LEU A 40 23.28 -15.42 18.78
CA LEU A 40 23.26 -15.59 17.33
C LEU A 40 21.91 -16.13 16.83
N PHE A 41 21.32 -17.07 17.57
CA PHE A 41 20.01 -17.63 17.25
C PHE A 41 18.90 -16.57 17.33
N ASP A 42 18.88 -15.75 18.38
CA ASP A 42 17.92 -14.66 18.49
C ASP A 42 18.09 -13.63 17.36
N THR A 43 19.34 -13.27 17.05
CA THR A 43 19.65 -12.36 15.94
C THR A 43 19.15 -12.90 14.60
N THR A 44 19.41 -14.17 14.30
CA THR A 44 18.98 -14.80 13.04
C THR A 44 17.47 -14.95 12.95
N GLN A 45 16.79 -15.33 14.04
CA GLN A 45 15.33 -15.35 14.07
C GLN A 45 14.70 -13.98 13.85
N SER A 46 15.25 -12.95 14.49
CA SER A 46 14.79 -11.57 14.34
C SER A 46 14.93 -11.10 12.89
N ALA A 47 16.07 -11.40 12.26
CA ALA A 47 16.28 -11.11 10.84
C ALA A 47 15.29 -11.86 9.93
N LEU A 48 15.06 -13.15 10.17
CA LEU A 48 14.10 -13.94 9.40
C LEU A 48 12.66 -13.42 9.54
N ARG A 49 12.23 -13.04 10.75
CA ARG A 49 10.90 -12.46 10.98
C ARG A 49 10.72 -11.13 10.25
N LYS A 50 11.74 -10.27 10.25
CA LYS A 50 11.73 -9.01 9.50
C LYS A 50 11.65 -9.24 8.00
N ASN A 51 12.43 -10.19 7.48
CA ASN A 51 12.39 -10.56 6.07
C ASN A 51 11.01 -11.10 5.67
N ALA A 52 10.40 -11.97 6.48
CA ALA A 52 9.06 -12.48 6.21
C ALA A 52 8.02 -11.35 6.15
N ALA A 53 8.00 -10.47 7.15
CA ALA A 53 7.09 -9.33 7.16
C ALA A 53 7.29 -8.38 5.96
N GLN A 54 8.55 -8.19 5.52
CA GLN A 54 8.86 -7.39 4.35
C GLN A 54 8.36 -8.04 3.05
N VAL A 55 8.46 -9.37 2.94
CA VAL A 55 7.95 -10.12 1.79
C VAL A 55 6.43 -10.00 1.72
N ASP A 56 5.74 -10.13 2.85
CA ASP A 56 4.27 -10.02 2.91
C ASP A 56 3.78 -8.66 2.41
N VAL A 57 4.42 -7.56 2.83
CA VAL A 57 4.08 -6.19 2.36
C VAL A 57 4.35 -6.03 0.87
N ASN A 58 5.49 -6.53 0.39
CA ASN A 58 5.84 -6.43 -1.03
C ASN A 58 4.88 -7.22 -1.92
N GLU A 59 4.46 -8.40 -1.45
CA GLU A 59 3.53 -9.25 -2.19
C GLU A 59 2.12 -8.64 -2.20
N GLY A 60 1.66 -8.08 -1.07
CA GLY A 60 0.41 -7.33 -0.99
C GLY A 60 0.39 -6.13 -1.95
N GLY A 61 1.49 -5.36 -2.00
CA GLY A 61 1.66 -4.25 -2.93
C GLY A 61 1.63 -4.70 -4.40
N ARG A 62 2.34 -5.78 -4.74
CA ARG A 62 2.34 -6.35 -6.10
C ARG A 62 0.93 -6.80 -6.52
N ALA A 63 0.25 -7.55 -5.65
CA ALA A 63 -1.11 -8.02 -5.91
C ALA A 63 -2.09 -6.86 -6.09
N ALA A 64 -1.98 -5.80 -5.28
CA ALA A 64 -2.78 -4.59 -5.41
C ALA A 64 -2.57 -3.90 -6.76
N MET A 65 -1.31 -3.77 -7.21
CA MET A 65 -1.00 -3.17 -8.51
C MET A 65 -1.50 -4.01 -9.68
N GLU A 66 -1.35 -5.34 -9.63
CA GLU A 66 -1.89 -6.24 -10.66
C GLU A 66 -3.42 -6.16 -10.76
N MET A 67 -4.10 -6.04 -9.63
CA MET A 67 -5.53 -5.82 -9.58
C MET A 67 -5.92 -4.48 -10.21
N ILE A 68 -5.26 -3.38 -9.81
CA ILE A 68 -5.52 -2.04 -10.36
C ILE A 68 -5.32 -2.03 -11.87
N VAL A 69 -4.22 -2.58 -12.38
CA VAL A 69 -3.92 -2.62 -13.82
C VAL A 69 -4.99 -3.41 -14.56
N ARG A 70 -5.42 -4.56 -14.01
CA ARG A 70 -6.48 -5.38 -14.61
C ARG A 70 -7.80 -4.62 -14.69
N GLU A 71 -8.22 -3.94 -13.62
CA GLU A 71 -9.49 -3.20 -13.63
C GLU A 71 -9.40 -1.94 -14.52
N LEU A 72 -8.27 -1.24 -14.51
CA LEU A 72 -8.03 -0.12 -15.43
C LEU A 72 -8.05 -0.55 -16.89
N SER A 73 -7.60 -1.77 -17.21
CA SER A 73 -7.67 -2.30 -18.59
C SER A 73 -9.11 -2.50 -19.09
N GLN A 74 -10.08 -2.57 -18.16
CA GLN A 74 -11.51 -2.66 -18.45
C GLN A 74 -12.20 -1.30 -18.47
N MET A 75 -11.43 -0.21 -18.36
CA MET A 75 -11.97 1.13 -18.38
C MET A 75 -12.64 1.43 -19.72
N GLU A 76 -13.86 1.94 -19.65
CA GLU A 76 -14.65 2.31 -20.81
C GLU A 76 -15.36 3.64 -20.57
N VAL A 77 -15.50 4.44 -21.63
CA VAL A 77 -16.25 5.69 -21.60
C VAL A 77 -17.76 5.41 -21.56
N SER A 78 -18.51 6.17 -20.75
CA SER A 78 -19.94 5.94 -20.58
C SER A 78 -20.81 6.25 -21.82
N GLY A 79 -20.29 7.01 -22.79
CA GLY A 79 -20.94 7.27 -24.08
C GLY A 79 -22.23 8.12 -24.00
N TYR A 80 -22.52 8.74 -22.85
CA TYR A 80 -23.64 9.64 -22.68
C TYR A 80 -23.39 10.99 -23.37
N PRO A 81 -24.41 11.61 -23.99
CA PRO A 81 -24.27 12.88 -24.70
C PRO A 81 -24.05 14.06 -23.74
N PRO A 82 -23.33 15.12 -24.16
CA PRO A 82 -23.09 16.30 -23.34
C PRO A 82 -24.39 17.00 -22.92
N VAL A 83 -24.34 17.64 -21.75
CA VAL A 83 -25.49 18.36 -21.18
C VAL A 83 -25.14 19.82 -21.05
N MET A 84 -25.96 20.70 -21.62
CA MET A 84 -25.87 22.13 -21.38
C MET A 84 -26.58 22.46 -20.06
N ASP A 85 -25.86 23.07 -19.13
CA ASP A 85 -26.47 23.72 -17.97
C ASP A 85 -27.11 25.04 -18.43
N GLN A 86 -28.44 25.13 -18.35
CA GLN A 86 -29.19 26.32 -18.77
C GLN A 86 -28.97 27.53 -17.87
N GLY A 87 -28.53 27.34 -16.61
CA GLY A 87 -28.26 28.44 -15.69
C GLY A 87 -26.91 29.11 -15.92
N SER A 88 -25.86 28.32 -16.17
CA SER A 88 -24.50 28.83 -16.38
C SER A 88 -24.08 28.92 -17.86
N GLY A 89 -24.86 28.36 -18.78
CA GLY A 89 -24.53 28.26 -20.20
C GLY A 89 -23.36 27.33 -20.52
N ARG A 90 -22.90 26.53 -19.55
CA ARG A 90 -21.75 25.63 -19.69
C ARG A 90 -22.19 24.27 -20.23
N VAL A 91 -21.43 23.73 -21.18
CA VAL A 91 -21.58 22.34 -21.62
C VAL A 91 -20.76 21.45 -20.69
N LEU A 92 -21.45 20.61 -19.92
CA LEU A 92 -20.84 19.58 -19.09
C LEU A 92 -20.56 18.36 -19.95
N SER A 93 -19.41 17.72 -19.72
CA SER A 93 -19.08 16.46 -20.40
C SER A 93 -20.21 15.46 -20.16
N GLY A 94 -20.72 14.90 -21.25
CA GLY A 94 -21.76 13.88 -21.19
C GLY A 94 -21.23 12.58 -20.64
N SER A 95 -19.96 12.29 -20.93
CA SER A 95 -19.27 11.07 -20.57
C SER A 95 -18.06 11.37 -19.69
N LYS A 96 -17.91 10.60 -18.61
CA LYS A 96 -16.70 10.58 -17.77
C LYS A 96 -16.14 9.18 -17.84
N SER A 97 -14.85 9.06 -18.11
CA SER A 97 -14.13 7.78 -18.17
C SER A 97 -13.13 7.64 -17.03
N PHE A 98 -12.41 8.73 -16.73
CA PHE A 98 -11.35 8.74 -15.75
C PHE A 98 -11.30 10.08 -15.02
N HIS A 99 -11.07 10.04 -13.72
CA HIS A 99 -10.81 11.19 -12.88
C HIS A 99 -9.69 10.84 -11.90
N SER A 100 -8.74 11.73 -11.72
CA SER A 100 -7.71 11.58 -10.69
C SER A 100 -7.34 12.93 -10.09
N ARG A 101 -7.04 12.95 -8.79
CA ARG A 101 -6.62 14.15 -8.07
C ARG A 101 -5.80 13.74 -6.83
N PRO A 102 -5.04 14.66 -6.21
CA PRO A 102 -4.50 14.42 -4.88
C PRO A 102 -5.63 14.11 -3.89
N THR A 103 -5.42 13.13 -3.01
CA THR A 103 -6.42 12.72 -2.03
C THR A 103 -6.79 13.91 -1.14
N PRO A 104 -8.07 14.32 -1.07
CA PRO A 104 -8.45 15.47 -0.26
C PRO A 104 -8.22 15.25 1.23
N GLY A 105 -7.78 16.29 1.93
CA GLY A 105 -7.67 16.29 3.39
C GLY A 105 -6.48 15.50 3.96
N THR A 106 -5.61 14.94 3.12
CA THR A 106 -4.43 14.20 3.59
C THR A 106 -3.25 15.15 3.79
N GLN A 107 -2.57 15.02 4.93
CA GLN A 107 -1.26 15.64 5.11
C GLN A 107 -0.18 14.72 4.54
N PRO A 108 0.77 15.23 3.75
CA PRO A 108 1.85 14.41 3.24
C PRO A 108 2.80 13.98 4.35
N LEU A 109 3.37 12.78 4.22
CA LEU A 109 4.47 12.29 5.03
C LEU A 109 5.69 13.16 4.74
N LEU A 110 6.23 13.77 5.80
CA LEU A 110 7.47 14.52 5.75
C LEU A 110 8.63 13.55 5.93
N LEU A 111 9.47 13.43 4.90
CA LEU A 111 10.65 12.58 4.87
C LEU A 111 11.91 13.44 4.87
N ALA A 112 12.91 12.95 5.58
CA ALA A 112 14.21 13.61 5.64
C ALA A 112 14.89 13.65 4.28
N TYR A 113 15.49 14.80 3.96
CA TYR A 113 16.30 14.92 2.75
C TYR A 113 17.59 14.10 2.84
N GLN A 114 18.16 13.92 4.04
CA GLN A 114 19.29 13.06 4.37
C GLN A 114 18.94 12.16 5.57
N SER A 115 19.42 10.90 5.58
CA SER A 115 19.03 9.89 6.57
C SER A 115 19.46 10.20 8.01
N ASP A 116 20.50 11.02 8.20
CA ASP A 116 21.05 11.39 9.51
C ASP A 116 20.49 12.70 10.07
N ALA A 117 19.59 13.37 9.33
CA ALA A 117 19.38 14.80 9.49
C ALA A 117 18.07 15.21 10.16
N LEU A 118 17.28 14.28 10.72
CA LEU A 118 15.96 14.65 11.20
C LEU A 118 15.60 14.06 12.55
N THR A 119 15.38 14.96 13.50
CA THR A 119 14.71 14.65 14.76
C THR A 119 13.21 14.51 14.50
N ALA A 120 12.53 13.66 15.28
CA ALA A 120 11.09 13.44 15.13
C ALA A 120 10.23 14.72 15.35
N GLU A 121 10.83 15.81 15.86
CA GLU A 121 10.14 17.01 16.31
C GLU A 121 10.15 18.18 15.30
N ALA A 122 10.64 17.98 14.07
CA ALA A 122 10.65 19.02 13.02
C ALA A 122 11.21 20.36 13.52
N THR A 123 12.42 20.32 14.08
CA THR A 123 13.09 21.50 14.65
C THR A 123 13.36 22.58 13.60
N ALA A 124 13.63 23.82 14.02
CA ALA A 124 13.92 24.93 13.10
C ALA A 124 15.10 24.66 12.15
N SER A 125 16.06 23.82 12.58
CA SER A 125 17.16 23.32 11.73
C SER A 125 16.68 22.36 10.64
N ASP A 126 15.68 21.54 10.93
CA ASP A 126 15.12 20.57 9.98
C ASP A 126 14.34 21.29 8.87
N LEU A 127 13.57 22.33 9.22
CA LEU A 127 12.87 23.20 8.25
C LEU A 127 13.84 23.91 7.28
N ALA A 128 15.03 24.28 7.75
CA ALA A 128 16.03 24.96 6.93
C ALA A 128 16.68 24.04 5.88
N GLN A 129 16.74 22.73 6.16
CA GLN A 129 17.29 21.73 5.22
C GLN A 129 16.26 21.24 4.19
N GLY A 130 14.97 21.37 4.51
CA GLY A 130 13.87 21.01 3.64
C GLY A 130 13.46 19.53 3.74
N PHE A 131 12.20 19.28 3.43
CA PHE A 131 11.57 17.95 3.50
C PHE A 131 11.27 17.41 2.10
N ARG A 132 11.34 16.10 1.95
CA ARG A 132 10.71 15.39 0.84
C ARG A 132 9.30 15.01 1.26
N THR A 133 8.33 15.16 0.38
CA THR A 133 6.95 14.77 0.64
C THR A 133 6.55 13.60 -0.24
N ASN A 134 5.65 12.77 0.27
CA ASN A 134 4.93 11.82 -0.56
C ASN A 134 3.79 12.49 -1.35
N VAL A 135 3.21 11.73 -2.27
CA VAL A 135 1.97 12.07 -2.95
C VAL A 135 1.02 10.90 -2.74
N LEU A 136 -0.17 11.22 -2.26
CA LEU A 136 -1.30 10.31 -2.21
C LEU A 136 -2.35 10.83 -3.20
N GLN A 137 -2.66 10.03 -4.20
CA GLN A 137 -3.62 10.35 -5.24
C GLN A 137 -4.83 9.43 -5.10
N ASP A 138 -6.01 9.94 -5.42
CA ASP A 138 -7.17 9.10 -5.67
C ASP A 138 -7.45 9.06 -7.18
N PHE A 139 -8.11 7.99 -7.61
CA PHE A 139 -8.65 7.95 -8.96
C PHE A 139 -9.95 7.18 -9.00
N THR A 140 -10.80 7.59 -9.92
CA THR A 140 -12.11 6.99 -10.18
C THR A 140 -12.26 6.83 -11.67
N PHE A 141 -12.72 5.66 -12.10
CA PHE A 141 -12.94 5.37 -13.51
C PHE A 141 -14.22 4.58 -13.70
N THR A 142 -14.68 4.55 -14.95
CA THR A 142 -15.84 3.77 -15.35
C THR A 142 -15.42 2.56 -16.16
N SER A 143 -16.14 1.47 -15.97
CA SER A 143 -16.00 0.22 -16.72
C SER A 143 -17.38 -0.28 -17.14
N ARG A 144 -17.44 -1.22 -18.08
CA ARG A 144 -18.71 -1.82 -18.51
C ARG A 144 -19.05 -3.02 -17.63
N GLY A 145 -20.20 -2.93 -16.97
CA GLY A 145 -20.82 -4.00 -16.19
C GLY A 145 -21.97 -4.67 -16.95
N GLU A 146 -22.56 -5.70 -16.33
CA GLU A 146 -23.64 -6.49 -16.93
C GLU A 146 -24.90 -5.66 -17.23
N LEU A 147 -25.23 -4.70 -16.36
CA LEU A 147 -26.42 -3.87 -16.43
C LEU A 147 -26.11 -2.42 -16.85
N GLY A 148 -24.90 -2.13 -17.34
CA GLY A 148 -24.50 -0.82 -17.84
C GLY A 148 -23.07 -0.46 -17.45
N PHE A 149 -22.88 0.65 -16.73
CA PHE A 149 -21.55 1.08 -16.27
C PHE A 149 -21.38 0.82 -14.78
N ASP A 150 -20.17 0.45 -14.41
CA ASP A 150 -19.71 0.37 -13.04
C ASP A 150 -18.65 1.44 -12.80
N ILE A 151 -18.74 2.11 -11.66
CA ILE A 151 -17.82 3.15 -11.22
C ILE A 151 -16.95 2.53 -10.13
N THR A 152 -15.64 2.56 -10.35
CA THR A 152 -14.66 2.09 -9.37
C THR A 152 -13.75 3.23 -8.96
N SER A 153 -13.59 3.41 -7.66
CA SER A 153 -12.72 4.40 -7.04
C SER A 153 -11.67 3.72 -6.18
N PHE A 154 -10.42 4.13 -6.37
CA PHE A 154 -9.30 3.73 -5.52
C PHE A 154 -8.79 4.94 -4.76
N ARG A 155 -8.55 4.75 -3.48
CA ARG A 155 -8.07 5.81 -2.59
C ARG A 155 -7.28 5.25 -1.44
N VAL A 156 -6.27 6.02 -1.01
CA VAL A 156 -5.63 5.79 0.30
C VAL A 156 -6.51 6.42 1.39
N VAL A 157 -7.12 5.57 2.20
CA VAL A 157 -8.07 5.89 3.28
C VAL A 157 -7.41 5.79 4.65
N ASN A 158 -8.04 6.38 5.68
CA ASN A 158 -7.54 6.41 7.06
C ASN A 158 -6.08 6.87 7.15
N VAL A 159 -5.75 7.98 6.47
CA VAL A 159 -4.37 8.47 6.39
C VAL A 159 -4.00 9.16 7.69
N GLU A 160 -2.99 8.63 8.36
CA GLU A 160 -2.38 9.20 9.55
C GLU A 160 -0.89 9.49 9.23
N ASN A 161 -0.46 10.74 9.42
CA ASN A 161 0.91 11.18 9.12
C ASN A 161 1.39 10.85 7.68
N GLY A 162 0.48 10.85 6.71
CA GLY A 162 0.80 10.57 5.30
C GLY A 162 1.00 9.08 4.97
N ILE A 163 0.64 8.18 5.88
CA ILE A 163 0.58 6.74 5.65
C ILE A 163 -0.87 6.31 5.81
N GLY A 164 -1.37 5.45 4.92
CA GLY A 164 -2.72 4.92 5.06
C GLY A 164 -2.91 3.60 4.35
N MET A 165 -4.17 3.18 4.26
CA MET A 165 -4.55 1.94 3.64
C MET A 165 -5.12 2.21 2.25
N LEU A 166 -4.64 1.52 1.22
CA LEU A 166 -5.29 1.54 -0.09
C LEU A 166 -6.60 0.76 0.00
N GLY A 167 -7.69 1.47 -0.30
CA GLY A 167 -9.03 0.93 -0.38
C GLY A 167 -9.65 1.09 -1.76
N ARG A 168 -10.64 0.25 -2.03
CA ARG A 168 -11.44 0.24 -3.26
C ARG A 168 -12.91 0.42 -2.94
N TYR A 169 -13.56 1.34 -3.63
CA TYR A 169 -15.00 1.57 -3.58
C TYR A 169 -15.58 1.30 -4.97
N GLY A 170 -16.67 0.53 -5.03
CA GLY A 170 -17.35 0.21 -6.29
C GLY A 170 -18.84 0.50 -6.16
N THR A 171 -19.42 1.12 -7.18
CA THR A 171 -20.86 1.37 -7.26
C THR A 171 -21.35 1.28 -8.70
N ALA A 172 -22.61 0.92 -8.89
CA ALA A 172 -23.21 0.93 -10.23
C ALA A 172 -23.35 2.38 -10.72
N GLY A 173 -22.82 2.67 -11.90
CA GLY A 173 -23.02 3.92 -12.64
C GLY A 173 -24.21 3.86 -13.60
N SER A 174 -24.83 2.69 -13.77
CA SER A 174 -26.02 2.51 -14.61
C SER A 174 -27.31 2.82 -13.87
N LEU A 175 -28.19 3.57 -14.52
CA LEU A 175 -29.57 3.76 -14.10
C LEU A 175 -30.48 2.90 -14.98
N HIS A 176 -30.54 1.61 -14.67
CA HIS A 176 -31.70 0.81 -15.05
C HIS A 176 -32.87 1.24 -14.17
N THR A 177 -33.58 2.28 -14.58
CA THR A 177 -34.82 2.66 -13.92
C THR A 177 -35.99 1.92 -14.55
N THR A 178 -36.73 1.18 -13.73
CA THR A 178 -38.02 0.59 -14.07
C THR A 178 -39.18 1.57 -13.80
N ASP A 179 -38.90 2.74 -13.22
CA ASP A 179 -39.89 3.78 -12.91
C ASP A 179 -40.08 4.72 -14.13
N PRO A 180 -41.28 4.77 -14.74
CA PRO A 180 -41.59 5.68 -15.84
C PRO A 180 -41.44 7.18 -15.50
N ARG A 181 -41.36 7.55 -14.21
CA ARG A 181 -41.12 8.95 -13.78
C ARG A 181 -39.64 9.33 -13.86
N ALA A 182 -38.73 8.37 -13.78
CA ALA A 182 -37.30 8.60 -13.90
C ALA A 182 -36.85 8.86 -15.35
N THR A 183 -37.71 8.56 -16.34
CA THR A 183 -37.57 8.98 -17.74
C THR A 183 -37.55 10.50 -17.93
N MET A 184 -37.88 11.27 -16.88
CA MET A 184 -37.83 12.74 -16.87
C MET A 184 -36.44 13.30 -16.51
N VAL A 185 -35.49 12.47 -16.06
CA VAL A 185 -34.13 12.92 -15.71
C VAL A 185 -33.20 12.60 -16.87
N ASN A 186 -32.42 13.59 -17.31
CA ASN A 186 -31.39 13.40 -18.33
C ASN A 186 -30.39 12.33 -17.84
N LYS A 187 -30.26 11.21 -18.56
CA LYS A 187 -29.38 10.09 -18.19
C LYS A 187 -27.94 10.53 -17.99
N SER A 188 -27.45 11.47 -18.80
CA SER A 188 -26.12 12.05 -18.67
C SER A 188 -25.95 12.83 -17.35
N LEU A 189 -26.97 13.61 -16.95
CA LEU A 189 -26.94 14.33 -15.66
C LEU A 189 -26.91 13.34 -14.50
N ALA A 190 -27.76 12.32 -14.57
CA ALA A 190 -27.88 11.36 -13.50
C ALA A 190 -26.61 10.48 -13.36
N PHE A 191 -26.00 10.09 -14.47
CA PHE A 191 -24.67 9.45 -14.49
C PHE A 191 -23.60 10.37 -13.86
N ASN A 192 -23.54 11.63 -14.27
CA ASN A 192 -22.57 12.59 -13.75
C ASN A 192 -22.70 12.78 -12.23
N LEU A 193 -23.93 12.84 -11.71
CA LEU A 193 -24.18 12.89 -10.26
C LEU A 193 -23.66 11.65 -9.53
N HIS A 194 -23.86 10.44 -10.09
CA HIS A 194 -23.36 9.20 -9.47
C HIS A 194 -21.83 9.14 -9.49
N PHE A 195 -21.22 9.53 -10.61
CA PHE A 195 -19.77 9.59 -10.73
C PHE A 195 -19.16 10.59 -9.75
N ASP A 196 -19.72 11.79 -9.68
CA ASP A 196 -19.22 12.84 -8.78
C ASP A 196 -19.46 12.47 -7.31
N ALA A 197 -20.55 11.77 -6.99
CA ALA A 197 -20.78 11.21 -5.65
C ALA A 197 -19.76 10.13 -5.28
N ALA A 198 -19.34 9.28 -6.22
CA ALA A 198 -18.27 8.30 -5.99
C ALA A 198 -16.91 8.99 -5.74
N VAL A 199 -16.58 10.03 -6.54
CA VAL A 199 -15.37 10.85 -6.33
C VAL A 199 -15.40 11.57 -4.98
N ALA A 200 -16.57 12.09 -4.58
CA ALA A 200 -16.73 12.88 -3.37
C ALA A 200 -16.85 12.06 -2.08
N GLN A 201 -16.84 10.71 -2.14
CA GLN A 201 -16.88 9.88 -0.92
C GLN A 201 -15.77 10.31 0.05
N PRO A 202 -16.02 10.41 1.37
CA PRO A 202 -14.98 10.82 2.30
C PRO A 202 -13.96 9.70 2.53
N SER A 203 -12.72 10.07 2.81
CA SER A 203 -11.61 9.12 3.02
C SER A 203 -11.78 8.25 4.27
N ASP A 204 -12.62 8.66 5.22
CA ASP A 204 -12.89 7.89 6.45
C ASP A 204 -14.20 7.08 6.35
N SER A 205 -14.82 7.03 5.16
CA SER A 205 -15.99 6.19 4.95
C SER A 205 -15.57 4.72 4.99
N GLY A 206 -16.18 3.92 5.88
CA GLY A 206 -16.05 2.46 5.88
C GLY A 206 -16.62 1.77 4.63
N LEU A 207 -16.85 2.52 3.55
CA LEU A 207 -17.31 2.07 2.25
C LEU A 207 -16.15 1.55 1.38
N PHE A 208 -14.92 1.99 1.65
CA PHE A 208 -13.74 1.50 0.95
C PHE A 208 -13.35 0.12 1.50
N GLN A 209 -13.33 -0.86 0.61
CA GLN A 209 -12.86 -2.21 0.89
C GLN A 209 -11.33 -2.20 0.97
N PRO A 210 -10.72 -2.74 2.04
CA PRO A 210 -9.27 -2.74 2.22
C PRO A 210 -8.58 -3.65 1.20
N ILE A 211 -7.46 -3.17 0.65
CA ILE A 211 -6.61 -3.95 -0.27
C ILE A 211 -5.24 -4.21 0.36
N THR A 212 -4.53 -3.14 0.72
CA THR A 212 -3.21 -3.21 1.35
C THR A 212 -3.02 -2.03 2.28
N ASP A 213 -2.35 -2.28 3.40
CA ASP A 213 -2.00 -1.26 4.39
C ASP A 213 -0.58 -0.73 4.16
N GLY A 214 -0.20 0.35 4.85
CA GLY A 214 1.15 0.89 4.84
C GLY A 214 1.51 1.64 3.55
N VAL A 215 0.53 2.17 2.84
CA VAL A 215 0.75 2.92 1.59
C VAL A 215 1.27 4.31 1.90
N ILE A 216 2.54 4.52 1.56
CA ILE A 216 3.26 5.79 1.77
C ILE A 216 3.19 6.66 0.52
N HIS A 217 3.21 6.10 -0.69
CA HIS A 217 3.18 6.89 -1.92
C HIS A 217 2.29 6.18 -2.93
N PHE A 218 1.35 6.91 -3.50
CA PHE A 218 0.44 6.38 -4.49
C PHE A 218 0.14 7.45 -5.53
N ARG A 219 0.54 7.17 -6.77
CA ARG A 219 0.38 8.07 -7.90
C ARG A 219 -0.08 7.30 -9.12
N ILE A 220 -1.01 7.88 -9.86
CA ILE A 220 -1.46 7.37 -11.14
C ILE A 220 -1.35 8.47 -12.20
N THR A 221 -0.80 8.11 -13.35
CA THR A 221 -0.68 9.00 -14.49
C THR A 221 -1.28 8.28 -15.68
N ALA A 222 -2.39 8.81 -16.19
CA ALA A 222 -3.07 8.27 -17.35
C ALA A 222 -2.65 9.04 -18.61
N PHE A 223 -2.63 8.38 -19.75
CA PHE A 223 -2.26 8.95 -21.04
C PHE A 223 -3.34 8.69 -22.07
N ASP A 224 -3.53 9.61 -23.01
CA ASP A 224 -4.43 9.45 -24.14
C ASP A 224 -3.81 8.59 -25.25
N GLN A 225 -4.59 8.31 -26.31
CA GLN A 225 -4.14 7.53 -27.47
C GLN A 225 -2.93 8.11 -28.21
N TYR A 226 -2.60 9.38 -27.98
CA TYR A 226 -1.45 10.08 -28.56
C TYR A 226 -0.28 10.19 -27.57
N GLY A 227 -0.37 9.55 -26.41
CA GLY A 227 0.65 9.57 -25.36
C GLY A 227 0.70 10.88 -24.57
N ARG A 228 -0.34 11.71 -24.64
CA ARG A 228 -0.44 12.95 -23.85
C ARG A 228 -1.06 12.64 -22.50
N GLU A 229 -0.54 13.24 -21.43
CA GLU A 229 -1.09 13.03 -20.08
C GLU A 229 -2.55 13.50 -20.02
N LEU A 230 -3.42 12.64 -19.50
CA LEU A 230 -4.81 12.97 -19.20
C LEU A 230 -4.84 13.81 -17.92
N LEU A 231 -4.78 15.13 -18.10
CA LEU A 231 -4.94 16.08 -17.01
C LEU A 231 -6.40 16.12 -16.54
N ALA A 232 -6.61 16.51 -15.28
CA ALA A 232 -7.94 16.78 -14.76
C ALA A 232 -8.64 17.79 -15.69
N THR A 233 -9.73 17.37 -16.32
CA THR A 233 -10.50 18.21 -17.24
C THR A 233 -11.09 19.38 -16.44
N ALA A 234 -10.57 20.58 -16.65
CA ALA A 234 -11.28 21.80 -16.26
C ALA A 234 -12.52 21.94 -17.15
N ALA A 235 -13.62 22.48 -16.63
CA ALA A 235 -14.76 22.85 -17.45
C ALA A 235 -14.37 24.03 -18.36
N TRP A 236 -14.39 23.84 -19.68
CA TRP A 236 -14.12 24.92 -20.64
C TRP A 236 -15.43 25.39 -21.28
N PRO A 237 -15.58 26.70 -21.59
CA PRO A 237 -16.66 27.17 -22.43
C PRO A 237 -16.45 26.61 -23.84
N ASP A 238 -17.24 25.62 -24.22
CA ASP A 238 -17.25 25.08 -25.59
C ASP A 238 -18.51 25.56 -26.32
N PRO A 239 -18.39 26.51 -27.26
CA PRO A 239 -19.53 27.01 -28.04
C PRO A 239 -20.04 26.02 -29.09
N LEU A 240 -19.34 24.90 -29.33
CA LEU A 240 -19.67 23.94 -30.38
C LEU A 240 -20.04 22.54 -29.85
N GLY A 241 -19.80 22.26 -28.56
CA GLY A 241 -20.23 21.02 -27.89
C GLY A 241 -19.58 19.76 -28.45
N LEU A 242 -18.32 19.84 -28.90
CA LEU A 242 -17.57 18.73 -29.47
C LEU A 242 -16.52 18.26 -28.45
N ASN A 243 -16.90 17.31 -27.60
CA ASN A 243 -15.96 16.40 -26.92
C ASN A 243 -16.60 15.02 -26.79
#